data_AF-A0A183V3M4-F1
#
_entry.id   AF-A0A183V3M4-F1
#
_cell.length_a   1.000
_cell.length_b   1.000
_cell.length_c   1.000
_cell.angle_alpha   90.00
_cell.angle_beta   90.00
_cell.angle_gamma   90.00
#
_symmetry.space_group_name_H-M   'P 1'
#
loop_
_entity.id
_entity.type
_entity.pdbx_description
1 polymer ?
#
loop_
_entity_poly.entity_id
_entity_poly.type
_entity_poly.pdbx_seq_one_letter_code
_entity_poly.pdbx_strand_id
1 'polypeptide(L)'
;MTAEALKTIVDGLNAEPFNMNLNLISFDSMSSGRLIQVLSDVIGWIENDETIDIREEAPDQTALRIFNSLRILKYRPPNDIEQLQEWRRGIVEGEKTAIYPILEWIFSDPEPLKERAYLAKYLVKVDVPGNFIAHSVSQHNVSIYLRISRYRIQTKRYGITEEAQKGAYEEGEGWIN
;
A
#
# COMPACT_ATOMS: atom_id res chain seq x y z
N MET A 1 20.66 6.42 2.01
CA MET A 1 19.93 5.89 0.83
C MET A 1 20.92 5.63 -0.28
N THR A 2 20.73 4.57 -1.06
CA THR A 2 21.69 4.12 -2.08
C THR A 2 21.37 4.76 -3.44
N ALA A 3 22.37 4.81 -4.33
CA ALA A 3 22.17 5.31 -5.69
C ALA A 3 21.20 4.43 -6.51
N GLU A 4 21.15 3.13 -6.20
CA GLU A 4 20.21 2.18 -6.81
C GLU A 4 18.76 2.52 -6.46
N ALA A 5 18.47 2.84 -5.21
CA ALA A 5 17.13 3.26 -4.76
C ALA A 5 16.62 4.48 -5.54
N LEU A 6 17.47 5.50 -5.70
CA LEU A 6 17.13 6.69 -6.47
C LEU A 6 16.87 6.38 -7.95
N LYS A 7 17.66 5.47 -8.53
CA LYS A 7 17.47 5.02 -9.90
C LYS A 7 16.11 4.33 -10.07
N THR A 8 15.76 3.40 -9.16
CA THR A 8 14.46 2.71 -9.16
C THR A 8 13.30 3.69 -9.16
N ILE A 9 13.37 4.75 -8.33
CA ILE A 9 12.34 5.79 -8.27
C ILE A 9 12.24 6.55 -9.59
N VAL A 10 13.37 7.02 -10.13
CA VAL A 10 13.39 7.80 -11.38
C VAL A 10 12.91 6.97 -12.56
N ASP A 11 13.34 5.71 -12.66
CA ASP A 11 12.89 4.78 -13.70
C ASP A 11 11.38 4.56 -13.61
N GLY A 12 10.83 4.39 -12.39
CA GLY A 12 9.40 4.25 -12.15
C GLY A 12 8.58 5.50 -12.49
N LEU A 13 9.08 6.71 -12.19
CA LEU A 13 8.43 7.97 -12.52
C LEU A 13 8.53 8.34 -14.01
N ASN A 14 9.51 7.79 -14.72
CA ASN A 14 9.66 7.97 -16.16
C ASN A 14 8.86 6.95 -16.97
N ALA A 15 8.56 5.80 -16.40
CA ALA A 15 7.68 4.81 -17.00
C ALA A 15 6.21 5.28 -17.04
N GLU A 16 5.38 4.57 -17.80
CA GLU A 16 3.94 4.75 -17.75
C GLU A 16 3.40 4.41 -16.34
N PRO A 17 2.42 5.17 -15.82
CA PRO A 17 1.67 6.24 -16.50
C PRO A 17 2.25 7.66 -16.33
N PHE A 18 3.32 7.84 -15.56
CA PHE A 18 3.76 9.16 -15.07
C PHE A 18 4.57 9.96 -16.10
N ASN A 19 5.39 9.31 -16.92
CA ASN A 19 6.13 9.91 -18.04
C ASN A 19 6.83 11.25 -17.71
N MET A 20 7.40 11.38 -16.51
CA MET A 20 7.90 12.67 -16.01
C MET A 20 9.23 13.13 -16.64
N ASN A 21 9.92 12.26 -17.37
CA ASN A 21 11.21 12.53 -18.05
C ASN A 21 12.27 13.18 -17.14
N LEU A 22 12.36 12.69 -15.90
CA LEU A 22 13.28 13.15 -14.87
C LEU A 22 14.65 12.47 -15.01
N ASN A 23 15.68 13.21 -14.64
CA ASN A 23 17.00 12.67 -14.30
C ASN A 23 17.26 12.77 -12.79
N LEU A 24 18.30 12.09 -12.29
CA LEU A 24 18.63 12.05 -10.85
C LEU A 24 18.80 13.43 -10.21
N ILE A 25 19.39 14.40 -10.93
CA ILE A 25 19.61 15.76 -10.42
C ILE A 25 18.28 16.51 -10.34
N SER A 26 17.48 16.44 -11.40
CA SER A 26 16.17 17.10 -11.45
C SER A 26 15.22 16.55 -10.38
N PHE A 27 15.23 15.23 -10.16
CA PHE A 27 14.47 14.59 -9.11
C PHE A 27 14.95 15.04 -7.73
N ASP A 28 16.27 15.01 -7.48
CA ASP A 28 16.79 15.45 -6.17
C ASP A 28 16.60 16.95 -5.92
N SER A 29 16.50 17.78 -6.96
CA SER A 29 16.22 19.21 -6.81
C SER A 29 14.74 19.56 -6.58
N MET A 30 13.84 18.57 -6.54
CA MET A 30 12.40 18.82 -6.36
C MET A 30 12.09 19.50 -5.01
N SER A 31 11.13 20.43 -5.03
CA SER A 31 10.58 21.02 -3.81
C SER A 31 9.75 20.02 -3.03
N SER A 32 9.68 20.19 -1.70
CA SER A 32 8.92 19.31 -0.81
C SER A 32 7.45 19.17 -1.21
N GLY A 33 6.80 20.27 -1.61
CA GLY A 33 5.41 20.24 -2.11
C GLY A 33 5.27 19.44 -3.40
N ARG A 34 6.22 19.58 -4.35
CA ARG A 34 6.20 18.76 -5.57
C ARG A 34 6.40 17.28 -5.24
N LEU A 35 7.27 16.97 -4.28
CA LEU A 35 7.56 15.61 -3.87
C LEU A 35 6.36 14.93 -3.19
N ILE A 36 5.61 15.67 -2.34
CA ILE A 36 4.35 15.19 -1.76
C ILE A 36 3.31 14.95 -2.87
N GLN A 37 3.20 15.86 -3.85
CA GLN A 37 2.27 15.67 -4.97
C GLN A 37 2.60 14.40 -5.74
N VAL A 38 3.88 14.18 -6.07
CA VAL A 38 4.34 12.96 -6.74
C VAL A 38 3.97 11.71 -5.92
N LEU A 39 4.20 11.72 -4.61
CA LEU A 39 3.81 10.62 -3.74
C LEU A 39 2.28 10.39 -3.75
N SER A 40 1.51 11.47 -3.69
CA SER A 40 0.04 11.42 -3.76
C SER A 40 -0.44 10.81 -5.08
N ASP A 41 0.13 11.24 -6.21
CA ASP A 41 -0.20 10.73 -7.55
C ASP A 41 0.15 9.24 -7.69
N VAL A 42 1.31 8.83 -7.16
CA VAL A 42 1.77 7.44 -7.18
C VAL A 42 0.85 6.54 -6.34
N ILE A 43 0.42 7.01 -5.16
CA ILE A 43 -0.55 6.28 -4.33
C ILE A 43 -1.90 6.19 -5.05
N GLY A 44 -2.39 7.30 -5.63
CA GLY A 44 -3.63 7.32 -6.40
C GLY A 44 -3.62 6.34 -7.57
N TRP A 45 -2.47 6.21 -8.27
CA TRP A 45 -2.28 5.21 -9.31
C TRP A 45 -2.35 3.76 -8.78
N ILE A 46 -1.69 3.46 -7.65
CA ILE A 46 -1.76 2.12 -7.03
C ILE A 46 -3.20 1.80 -6.59
N GLU A 47 -3.90 2.78 -6.05
CA GLU A 47 -5.27 2.62 -5.57
C GLU A 47 -6.30 2.65 -6.71
N ASN A 48 -5.90 3.03 -7.92
CA ASN A 48 -6.80 3.32 -9.04
C ASN A 48 -7.92 4.28 -8.60
N ASP A 49 -7.50 5.42 -8.04
CA ASP A 49 -8.35 6.52 -7.57
C ASP A 49 -8.03 7.81 -8.34
N GLU A 50 -8.88 8.83 -8.18
CA GLU A 50 -8.68 10.12 -8.84
C GLU A 50 -7.42 10.83 -8.32
N THR A 51 -6.75 11.58 -9.20
CA THR A 51 -5.59 12.40 -8.79
C THR A 51 -6.08 13.64 -8.06
N ILE A 52 -5.53 13.88 -6.88
CA ILE A 52 -5.91 15.00 -6.01
C ILE A 52 -4.77 16.02 -6.02
N ASP A 53 -5.08 17.29 -6.31
CA ASP A 53 -4.12 18.39 -6.14
C ASP A 53 -3.99 18.72 -4.65
N ILE A 54 -2.81 18.49 -4.09
CA ILE A 54 -2.55 18.70 -2.66
C ILE A 54 -2.67 20.17 -2.23
N ARG A 55 -2.67 21.11 -3.19
CA ARG A 55 -2.82 22.55 -2.92
C ARG A 55 -4.25 22.91 -2.55
N GLU A 56 -5.21 22.05 -2.88
CA GLU A 56 -6.62 22.21 -2.51
C GLU A 56 -6.93 21.62 -1.13
N GLU A 57 -5.99 20.86 -0.55
CA GLU A 57 -6.12 20.20 0.76
C GLU A 57 -5.22 20.85 1.82
N ALA A 58 -5.61 20.76 3.09
CA ALA A 58 -4.70 21.10 4.18
C ALA A 58 -3.58 20.05 4.29
N PRO A 59 -2.32 20.42 4.61
CA PRO A 59 -1.20 19.46 4.71
C PRO A 59 -1.49 18.27 5.62
N ASP A 60 -2.17 18.50 6.75
CA ASP A 60 -2.57 17.45 7.69
C ASP A 60 -3.57 16.46 7.08
N GLN A 61 -4.49 16.95 6.24
CA GLN A 61 -5.47 16.11 5.55
C GLN A 61 -4.79 15.22 4.50
N THR A 62 -3.88 15.79 3.71
CA THR A 62 -3.05 15.06 2.75
C THR A 62 -2.23 13.98 3.43
N ALA A 63 -1.56 14.32 4.55
CA ALA A 63 -0.78 13.37 5.32
C ALA A 63 -1.64 12.24 5.90
N LEU A 64 -2.82 12.54 6.43
CA LEU A 64 -3.78 11.53 6.92
C LEU A 64 -4.21 10.57 5.81
N ARG A 65 -4.49 11.07 4.59
CA ARG A 65 -4.80 10.23 3.43
C ARG A 65 -3.63 9.29 3.11
N ILE A 66 -2.42 9.83 3.01
CA ILE A 66 -1.20 9.04 2.77
C ILE A 66 -1.03 7.96 3.85
N PHE A 67 -1.17 8.30 5.14
CA PHE A 67 -1.05 7.32 6.23
C PHE A 67 -2.10 6.20 6.14
N ASN A 68 -3.34 6.54 5.75
CA ASN A 68 -4.40 5.56 5.57
C ASN A 68 -4.11 4.60 4.41
N SER A 69 -3.68 5.13 3.26
CA SER A 69 -3.27 4.34 2.10
C SER A 69 -2.09 3.43 2.46
N LEU A 70 -1.03 3.96 3.08
CA LEU A 70 0.14 3.18 3.51
C LEU A 70 -0.24 2.03 4.47
N ARG A 71 -1.20 2.26 5.38
CA ARG A 71 -1.72 1.23 6.29
C ARG A 71 -2.48 0.12 5.55
N ILE A 72 -3.23 0.47 4.51
CA ILE A 72 -3.92 -0.48 3.63
C ILE A 72 -2.89 -1.31 2.86
N LEU A 73 -1.90 -0.62 2.27
CA LEU A 73 -0.82 -1.20 1.50
C LEU A 73 0.16 -2.01 2.36
N LYS A 74 0.08 -1.95 3.69
CA LYS A 74 0.94 -2.65 4.65
C LYS A 74 2.40 -2.20 4.62
N TYR A 75 2.63 -0.92 4.31
CA TYR A 75 3.94 -0.31 4.53
C TYR A 75 4.32 -0.39 6.01
N ARG A 76 5.59 -0.70 6.30
CA ARG A 76 6.11 -0.79 7.67
C ARG A 76 6.82 0.51 8.03
N PRO A 77 6.23 1.37 8.88
CA PRO A 77 6.91 2.56 9.36
C PRO A 77 8.02 2.20 10.37
N PRO A 78 8.86 3.16 10.78
CA PRO A 78 9.84 2.96 11.85
C PRO A 78 9.19 2.44 13.13
N ASN A 79 9.85 1.49 13.81
CA ASN A 79 9.35 0.86 15.04
C ASN A 79 9.61 1.72 16.29
N ASP A 80 10.65 2.56 16.25
CA ASP A 80 11.01 3.45 17.35
C ASP A 80 10.07 4.66 17.40
N ILE A 81 9.68 5.07 18.61
CA ILE A 81 8.67 6.12 18.81
C ILE A 81 9.19 7.48 18.32
N GLU A 82 10.44 7.83 18.60
CA GLU A 82 11.01 9.12 18.18
C GLU A 82 11.16 9.16 16.66
N GLN A 83 11.69 8.09 16.07
CA GLN A 83 11.80 7.96 14.62
C GLN A 83 10.44 7.95 13.93
N LEU A 84 9.40 7.38 14.56
CA LEU A 84 8.04 7.40 14.03
C LEU A 84 7.45 8.81 14.02
N GLN A 85 7.69 9.61 15.06
CA GLN A 85 7.24 11.01 15.09
C GLN A 85 7.96 11.84 14.04
N GLU A 86 9.27 11.65 13.91
CA GLU A 86 10.10 12.30 12.88
C GLU A 86 9.62 11.93 11.47
N TRP A 87 9.36 10.65 11.21
CA TRP A 87 8.86 10.17 9.93
C TRP A 87 7.48 10.74 9.60
N ARG A 88 6.57 10.83 10.58
CA ARG A 88 5.25 11.47 10.40
C ARG A 88 5.38 12.94 10.06
N ARG A 89 6.23 13.68 10.78
CA ARG A 89 6.51 15.09 10.51
C ARG A 89 7.11 15.25 9.11
N GLY A 90 8.06 14.40 8.75
CA GLY A 90 8.69 14.40 7.44
C GLY A 90 7.69 14.18 6.30
N ILE A 91 6.63 13.40 6.49
CA ILE A 91 5.57 13.27 5.46
C ILE A 91 4.74 14.54 5.33
N VAL A 92 4.44 15.23 6.43
CA VAL A 92 3.70 16.50 6.41
C VAL A 92 4.54 17.63 5.77
N GLU A 93 5.83 17.69 6.10
CA GLU A 93 6.77 18.71 5.61
C GLU A 93 7.31 18.41 4.20
N GLY A 94 7.19 17.17 3.75
CA GLY A 94 7.66 16.71 2.44
C GLY A 94 9.15 16.41 2.39
N GLU A 95 9.69 15.91 3.49
CA GLU A 95 11.10 15.57 3.65
C GLU A 95 11.49 14.33 2.83
N LYS A 96 12.62 14.46 2.14
CA LYS A 96 13.17 13.39 1.28
C LYS A 96 13.46 12.11 2.04
N THR A 97 13.89 12.24 3.30
CA THR A 97 14.22 11.12 4.19
C THR A 97 13.01 10.24 4.48
N ALA A 98 11.80 10.80 4.45
CA ALA A 98 10.55 10.08 4.66
C ALA A 98 9.93 9.60 3.34
N ILE A 99 9.94 10.42 2.28
CA ILE A 99 9.23 10.12 1.02
C ILE A 99 9.99 9.13 0.13
N TYR A 100 11.30 9.28 -0.04
CA TYR A 100 12.03 8.43 -0.99
C TYR A 100 11.96 6.94 -0.63
N PRO A 101 12.08 6.50 0.64
CA PRO A 101 11.91 5.08 0.98
C PRO A 101 10.51 4.53 0.66
N ILE A 102 9.48 5.37 0.68
CA ILE A 102 8.12 4.97 0.31
C ILE A 102 8.04 4.77 -1.20
N LEU A 103 8.54 5.74 -1.99
CA LEU A 103 8.55 5.64 -3.45
C LEU A 103 9.37 4.45 -3.92
N GLU A 104 10.56 4.24 -3.36
CA GLU A 104 11.40 3.07 -3.64
C GLU A 104 10.61 1.78 -3.39
N TRP A 105 9.96 1.67 -2.24
CA TRP A 105 9.19 0.47 -1.90
C TRP A 105 8.03 0.21 -2.85
N ILE A 106 7.32 1.26 -3.29
CA ILE A 106 6.21 1.13 -4.24
C ILE A 106 6.74 0.67 -5.62
N PHE A 107 7.79 1.32 -6.13
CA PHE A 107 8.31 1.03 -7.47
C PHE A 107 9.12 -0.28 -7.53
N SER A 108 9.58 -0.80 -6.39
CA SER A 108 10.28 -2.08 -6.35
C SER A 108 9.39 -3.25 -6.75
N ASP A 109 8.14 -3.28 -6.30
CA ASP A 109 7.15 -4.30 -6.70
C ASP A 109 5.70 -3.76 -6.59
N PRO A 110 5.17 -3.11 -7.65
CA PRO A 110 3.87 -2.44 -7.58
C PRO A 110 2.67 -3.39 -7.70
N GLU A 111 2.82 -4.58 -8.30
CA GLU A 111 1.69 -5.46 -8.62
C GLU A 111 0.96 -6.00 -7.38
N PRO A 112 1.65 -6.53 -6.34
CA PRO A 112 0.98 -6.94 -5.10
C PRO A 112 0.34 -5.77 -4.35
N LEU A 113 0.85 -4.54 -4.54
CA LEU A 113 0.29 -3.34 -3.93
C LEU A 113 -1.03 -2.95 -4.59
N LYS A 114 -1.10 -3.00 -5.93
CA LYS A 114 -2.34 -2.79 -6.69
C LYS A 114 -3.40 -3.83 -6.35
N GLU A 115 -3.03 -5.11 -6.28
CA GLU A 115 -3.96 -6.16 -5.89
C GLU A 115 -4.51 -5.91 -4.48
N ARG A 116 -3.64 -5.53 -3.54
CA ARG A 116 -4.04 -5.23 -2.16
C ARG A 116 -4.96 -4.02 -2.08
N ALA A 117 -4.65 -2.95 -2.80
CA ALA A 117 -5.48 -1.75 -2.85
C ALA A 117 -6.85 -2.06 -3.45
N TYR A 118 -6.88 -2.80 -4.57
CA TYR A 118 -8.12 -3.24 -5.21
C TYR A 118 -8.97 -4.08 -4.25
N LEU A 119 -8.40 -5.11 -3.64
CA LEU A 119 -9.11 -5.96 -2.67
C LEU A 119 -9.59 -5.16 -1.45
N ALA A 120 -8.80 -4.18 -0.97
CA ALA A 120 -9.19 -3.37 0.16
C ALA A 120 -10.51 -2.63 -0.07
N LYS A 121 -10.76 -2.10 -1.29
CA LYS A 121 -12.01 -1.43 -1.66
C LYS A 121 -13.25 -2.32 -1.45
N TYR A 122 -13.13 -3.64 -1.68
CA TYR A 122 -14.23 -4.60 -1.55
C TYR A 122 -14.26 -5.35 -0.22
N LEU A 123 -13.18 -5.28 0.57
CA LEU A 123 -13.05 -5.96 1.86
C LEU A 123 -13.40 -5.06 3.06
N VAL A 124 -13.80 -3.81 2.83
CA VAL A 124 -14.40 -2.95 3.86
C VAL A 124 -15.74 -3.53 4.26
N LYS A 125 -16.01 -3.58 5.58
CA LYS A 125 -17.33 -3.97 6.09
C LYS A 125 -18.36 -2.95 5.63
N VAL A 126 -19.25 -3.33 4.73
CA VAL A 126 -20.48 -2.57 4.48
C VAL A 126 -21.33 -2.69 5.75
N ASP A 127 -21.45 -1.61 6.50
CA ASP A 127 -22.34 -1.55 7.66
C ASP A 127 -23.76 -1.40 7.11
N VAL A 128 -24.51 -2.51 7.04
CA VAL A 128 -25.88 -2.51 6.52
C VAL A 128 -26.78 -1.93 7.61
N PRO A 129 -27.43 -0.77 7.39
CA PRO A 129 -28.35 -0.21 8.37
C PRO A 129 -29.46 -1.22 8.69
N GLY A 130 -29.74 -1.47 9.98
CA GLY A 130 -30.61 -2.57 10.44
C GLY A 130 -32.02 -2.59 9.83
N ASN A 131 -32.48 -1.45 9.32
CA ASN A 131 -33.72 -1.24 8.58
C ASN A 131 -33.75 -1.91 7.18
N PHE A 132 -32.60 -2.22 6.57
CA PHE A 132 -32.53 -2.97 5.30
C PHE A 132 -32.54 -4.50 5.48
N ILE A 133 -32.38 -4.99 6.72
CA ILE A 133 -32.39 -6.43 7.03
C ILE A 133 -33.81 -7.01 6.91
N ALA A 134 -34.85 -6.16 6.97
CA ALA A 134 -36.24 -6.58 7.13
C ALA A 134 -37.00 -6.92 5.83
N HIS A 135 -36.50 -6.57 4.64
CA HIS A 135 -37.25 -6.83 3.38
C HIS A 135 -36.63 -8.01 2.60
N SER A 136 -37.50 -8.92 2.19
CA SER A 136 -37.27 -10.31 1.75
C SER A 136 -36.45 -10.53 0.46
N VAL A 137 -35.58 -9.58 0.08
CA VAL A 137 -34.58 -9.73 -1.00
C VAL A 137 -33.22 -10.22 -0.44
N SER A 138 -33.07 -10.29 0.88
CA SER A 138 -31.79 -10.41 1.59
C SER A 138 -31.19 -11.81 1.76
N GLN A 139 -31.88 -12.91 1.40
CA GLN A 139 -31.30 -14.25 1.62
C GLN A 139 -30.20 -14.63 0.60
N HIS A 140 -30.27 -14.13 -0.64
CA HIS A 140 -29.26 -14.45 -1.67
C HIS A 140 -27.97 -13.63 -1.51
N ASN A 141 -28.09 -12.36 -1.11
CA ASN A 141 -26.94 -11.45 -1.03
C ASN A 141 -26.11 -11.65 0.25
N VAL A 142 -26.74 -12.02 1.38
CA VAL A 142 -26.03 -12.34 2.63
C VAL A 142 -25.17 -13.60 2.47
N SER A 143 -25.61 -14.57 1.65
CA SER A 143 -24.83 -15.77 1.32
C SER A 143 -23.51 -15.44 0.63
N ILE A 144 -23.50 -14.45 -0.27
CA ILE A 144 -22.29 -14.00 -0.99
C ILE A 144 -21.27 -13.38 -0.03
N TYR A 145 -21.70 -12.48 0.86
CA TYR A 145 -20.83 -11.87 1.88
C TYR A 145 -20.21 -12.89 2.84
N LEU A 146 -21.01 -13.87 3.29
CA LEU A 146 -20.52 -14.95 4.15
C LEU A 146 -19.55 -15.87 3.40
N ARG A 147 -19.75 -16.08 2.10
CA ARG A 147 -18.87 -16.88 1.25
C ARG A 147 -17.51 -16.19 1.03
N ILE A 148 -17.49 -14.89 0.73
CA ILE A 148 -16.24 -14.09 0.62
C ILE A 148 -15.48 -14.10 1.96
N SER A 149 -16.18 -13.93 3.07
CA SER A 149 -15.58 -13.98 4.41
C SER A 149 -14.97 -15.35 4.74
N ARG A 150 -15.57 -16.45 4.28
CA ARG A 150 -15.00 -17.81 4.41
C ARG A 150 -13.77 -18.03 3.55
N TYR A 151 -13.74 -17.51 2.31
CA TYR A 151 -12.54 -17.57 1.47
C TYR A 151 -11.34 -16.88 2.13
N ARG A 152 -11.54 -15.76 2.82
CA ARG A 152 -10.50 -15.04 3.58
C ARG A 152 -9.88 -15.86 4.72
N ILE A 153 -10.64 -16.79 5.31
CA ILE A 153 -10.16 -17.70 6.36
C ILE A 153 -9.44 -18.89 5.71
N GLN A 154 -9.96 -19.42 4.61
CA GLN A 154 -9.35 -20.56 3.91
C GLN A 154 -8.02 -20.19 3.24
N THR A 155 -7.90 -19.05 2.56
CA THR A 155 -6.62 -18.64 1.92
C THR A 155 -5.51 -18.44 2.95
N LYS A 156 -5.81 -17.84 4.11
CA LYS A 156 -4.88 -17.79 5.24
C LYS A 156 -4.51 -19.18 5.77
N ARG A 157 -5.48 -20.11 5.83
CA ARG A 157 -5.25 -21.47 6.34
C ARG A 157 -4.48 -22.35 5.36
N TYR A 158 -4.68 -22.19 4.05
CA TYR A 158 -3.97 -22.93 3.01
C TYR A 158 -2.53 -22.44 2.81
N GLY A 159 -2.28 -21.12 2.89
CA GLY A 159 -0.90 -20.59 2.85
C GLY A 159 -0.05 -21.02 4.05
N ILE A 160 -0.64 -21.15 5.24
CA ILE A 160 0.05 -21.66 6.44
C ILE A 160 0.38 -23.16 6.30
N THR A 161 -0.46 -23.95 5.63
CA THR A 161 -0.23 -25.40 5.46
C THR A 161 0.84 -25.74 4.42
N GLU A 162 1.01 -24.94 3.36
CA GLU A 162 2.07 -25.19 2.36
C GLU A 162 3.46 -24.84 2.92
N GLU A 163 3.60 -23.77 3.70
CA GLU A 163 4.87 -23.46 4.40
C GLU A 163 5.20 -24.50 5.49
N ALA A 164 4.19 -24.97 6.23
CA ALA A 164 4.37 -26.03 7.23
C ALA A 164 4.70 -27.39 6.60
N GLN A 165 4.19 -27.68 5.39
CA GLN A 165 4.55 -28.89 4.66
C GLN A 165 5.97 -28.79 4.08
N LYS A 166 6.37 -27.66 3.47
CA LYS A 166 7.74 -27.50 2.95
C LYS A 166 8.82 -27.60 4.03
N GLY A 167 8.60 -27.01 5.22
CA GLY A 167 9.54 -27.14 6.34
C GLY A 167 9.65 -28.55 6.91
N ALA A 168 8.58 -29.33 6.88
CA ALA A 168 8.58 -30.72 7.38
C ALA A 168 9.26 -31.71 6.43
N TYR A 169 9.33 -31.42 5.13
CA TYR A 169 10.05 -32.26 4.16
C TYR A 169 11.57 -32.01 4.14
N GLU A 170 12.05 -30.83 4.56
CA GLU A 170 13.49 -30.52 4.60
C GLU A 170 14.19 -31.00 5.88
N GLU A 171 13.47 -31.14 7.02
CA GLU A 171 14.04 -31.68 8.27
C GLU A 171 14.06 -33.23 8.33
N GLY A 172 13.38 -33.91 7.39
CA GLY A 172 13.21 -35.37 7.38
C GLY A 172 14.30 -36.19 6.68
N GLU A 173 15.21 -35.57 5.91
CA GLU A 173 16.21 -36.29 5.11
C GLU A 173 17.59 -36.45 5.79
N GLY A 174 17.69 -36.21 7.10
CA GLY A 174 18.95 -36.29 7.86
C GLY A 174 19.26 -37.63 8.55
N TRP A 175 18.36 -38.61 8.52
CA TRP A 175 18.51 -39.87 9.30
C TRP A 175 18.26 -41.12 8.46
N ILE A 176 18.85 -41.20 7.26
CA ILE A 176 19.06 -42.50 6.60
C ILE A 176 20.47 -42.49 5.99
N ASN A 177 21.45 -42.84 6.83
CA ASN A 177 22.74 -43.42 6.42
C ASN A 177 23.18 -44.40 7.50
#